data_AF-A0A1F1SSA9-F1
#
_entry.id   AF-A0A1F1SSA9-F1
#
_cell.length_a   1.000
_cell.length_b   1.000
_cell.length_c   1.000
_cell.angle_alpha   90.00
_cell.angle_beta   90.00
_cell.angle_gamma   90.00
#
_symmetry.space_group_name_H-M   'P 1'
#
loop_
_entity.id
_entity.type
_entity.pdbx_description
1 polymer ?
#
loop_
_entity_poly.entity_id
_entity_poly.type
_entity_poly.pdbx_seq_one_letter_code
_entity_poly.pdbx_strand_id
1 'polypeptide(L)'
;MRWCEIDWEARQYRKDGEEMKNGIGHIVPLSRQAIAILEGLKPVTGHHEFVFANIGSKKPLSEGAARKALARLGFLSGAQGRPVRYGRILPARHGRHPAEACCLGRLGRPPTKAV
;
A
#
# COMPACT_ATOMS: atom_id res chain seq x y z
N MET A 1 -19.85 2.96 -6.76
CA MET A 1 -19.42 1.86 -5.88
C MET A 1 -20.29 1.85 -4.64
N ARG A 2 -21.29 0.97 -4.67
CA ARG A 2 -22.18 0.68 -3.54
C ARG A 2 -21.67 -0.53 -2.77
N TRP A 3 -22.09 -0.68 -1.52
CA TRP A 3 -21.70 -1.84 -0.71
C TRP A 3 -22.28 -3.16 -1.23
N CYS A 4 -23.47 -3.13 -1.85
CA CYS A 4 -24.12 -4.30 -2.44
C CYS A 4 -23.41 -4.83 -3.70
N GLU A 5 -22.59 -4.01 -4.35
CA GLU A 5 -21.83 -4.35 -5.57
C GLU A 5 -20.55 -5.14 -5.27
N ILE A 6 -20.22 -5.34 -3.98
CA ILE A 6 -18.99 -6.02 -3.55
C ILE A 6 -19.33 -7.46 -3.13
N ASP A 7 -18.77 -8.41 -3.86
CA ASP A 7 -18.77 -9.83 -3.53
C ASP A 7 -17.57 -10.13 -2.62
N TRP A 8 -17.83 -10.34 -1.33
CA TRP A 8 -16.80 -10.57 -0.32
C TRP A 8 -16.18 -11.97 -0.39
N GLU A 9 -16.95 -12.96 -0.86
CA GLU A 9 -16.51 -14.35 -0.97
C GLU A 9 -15.60 -14.51 -2.19
N ALA A 10 -16.07 -14.04 -3.36
CA ALA A 10 -15.29 -14.05 -4.59
C ALA A 10 -14.21 -12.94 -4.64
N ARG A 11 -14.24 -11.99 -3.69
CA ARG A 11 -13.38 -10.80 -3.62
C ARG A 11 -13.43 -9.99 -4.92
N GLN A 12 -14.62 -9.70 -5.39
CA GLN A 12 -14.85 -9.02 -6.67
C GLN A 12 -15.76 -7.82 -6.49
N TYR A 13 -15.47 -6.77 -7.22
CA TYR A 13 -16.40 -5.68 -7.43
C TYR A 13 -17.13 -5.89 -8.75
N ARG A 14 -18.46 -5.94 -8.72
CA ARG A 14 -19.30 -6.11 -9.92
C ARG A 14 -20.10 -4.84 -10.15
N LYS A 15 -20.05 -4.30 -11.36
CA LYS A 15 -20.92 -3.20 -11.78
C LYS A 15 -21.71 -3.63 -13.01
N ASP A 16 -23.04 -3.56 -12.90
CA ASP A 16 -23.93 -3.93 -13.99
C ASP A 16 -23.83 -2.98 -15.17
N GLY A 17 -23.97 -3.54 -16.37
CA GLY A 17 -23.84 -2.81 -17.63
C GLY A 17 -24.88 -1.72 -17.82
N GLU A 18 -26.08 -1.87 -17.23
CA GLU A 18 -27.16 -0.89 -17.29
C GLU A 18 -26.77 0.47 -16.68
N GLU A 19 -25.87 0.46 -15.69
CA GLU A 19 -25.35 1.67 -15.05
C GLU A 19 -24.01 2.15 -15.63
N MET A 20 -23.56 1.54 -16.73
CA MET A 20 -22.31 1.88 -17.40
C MET A 20 -22.58 2.56 -18.72
N LYS A 21 -21.75 3.56 -19.03
CA LYS A 21 -21.89 4.39 -20.24
C LYS A 21 -21.90 3.57 -21.53
N ASN A 22 -21.23 2.42 -21.54
CA ASN A 22 -21.07 1.57 -22.71
C ASN A 22 -21.96 0.31 -22.67
N GLY A 23 -22.83 0.15 -21.65
CA GLY A 23 -23.71 -1.02 -21.52
C GLY A 23 -23.02 -2.33 -21.13
N ILE A 24 -21.69 -2.33 -20.97
CA ILE A 24 -20.90 -3.54 -20.67
C ILE A 24 -20.66 -3.61 -19.16
N GLY A 25 -21.14 -4.68 -18.53
CA GLY A 25 -20.86 -4.95 -17.11
C GLY A 25 -19.39 -5.20 -16.86
N HIS A 26 -18.87 -4.71 -15.73
CA HIS A 26 -17.47 -4.86 -15.36
C HIS A 26 -17.34 -5.66 -14.07
N ILE A 27 -16.43 -6.64 -14.10
CA ILE A 27 -16.03 -7.41 -12.93
C ILE A 27 -14.56 -7.10 -12.66
N VAL A 28 -14.28 -6.51 -11.50
CA VAL A 28 -12.94 -6.12 -11.07
C VAL A 28 -12.52 -7.02 -9.91
N PRO A 29 -11.50 -7.88 -10.05
CA PRO A 29 -10.98 -8.65 -8.94
C PRO A 29 -10.26 -7.72 -7.94
N LEU A 30 -10.61 -7.82 -6.67
CA LEU A 30 -10.02 -7.03 -5.59
C LEU A 30 -8.85 -7.77 -4.97
N SER A 31 -7.75 -7.04 -4.74
CA SER A 31 -6.59 -7.60 -4.05
C SER A 31 -6.90 -7.82 -2.56
N ARG A 32 -6.11 -8.68 -1.90
CA ARG A 32 -6.21 -8.90 -0.45
C ARG A 32 -6.08 -7.61 0.36
N GLN A 33 -5.21 -6.70 -0.09
CA GLN A 33 -5.01 -5.39 0.55
C GLN A 33 -6.24 -4.50 0.41
N ALA A 34 -6.87 -4.48 -0.78
CA ALA A 34 -8.08 -3.69 -1.01
C ALA A 34 -9.24 -4.18 -0.12
N ILE A 35 -9.43 -5.49 -0.01
CA ILE A 35 -10.46 -6.07 0.87
C ILE A 35 -10.23 -5.66 2.32
N ALA A 36 -9.00 -5.80 2.84
CA ALA A 36 -8.69 -5.42 4.21
C ALA A 36 -8.98 -3.93 4.49
N ILE A 37 -8.71 -3.05 3.53
CA ILE A 37 -9.03 -1.62 3.64
C ILE A 37 -10.56 -1.43 3.67
N LEU A 38 -11.31 -2.12 2.81
CA LEU A 38 -12.77 -2.03 2.75
C LEU A 38 -13.44 -2.57 4.02
N GLU A 39 -12.92 -3.66 4.60
CA GLU A 39 -13.37 -4.20 5.89
C GLU A 39 -13.17 -3.19 7.01
N GLY A 40 -12.00 -2.55 7.06
CA GLY A 40 -11.71 -1.47 8.01
C GLY A 40 -12.58 -0.22 7.81
N LEU A 41 -13.07 0.01 6.59
CA LEU A 41 -13.95 1.14 6.26
C LEU A 41 -15.42 0.88 6.61
N LYS A 42 -15.86 -0.38 6.59
CA LYS A 42 -17.24 -0.81 6.86
C LYS A 42 -17.85 -0.28 8.18
N PRO A 43 -17.15 -0.24 9.34
CA PRO A 43 -17.72 0.36 10.55
C PRO A 43 -17.94 1.88 10.46
N VAL A 44 -17.23 2.57 9.55
CA VAL A 44 -17.34 4.03 9.40
C VAL A 44 -18.43 4.41 8.40
N THR A 45 -18.47 3.75 7.24
CA THR A 45 -19.38 4.12 6.14
C THR A 45 -20.40 3.05 5.78
N GLY A 46 -20.44 1.91 6.49
CA GLY A 46 -21.38 0.81 6.24
C GLY A 46 -22.85 1.12 6.50
N HIS A 47 -23.14 2.23 7.21
CA HIS A 47 -24.50 2.74 7.38
C HIS A 47 -25.02 3.53 6.16
N HIS A 48 -24.17 3.77 5.16
CA HIS A 48 -24.52 4.46 3.92
C HIS A 48 -24.61 3.46 2.75
N GLU A 49 -25.31 3.83 1.69
CA GLU A 49 -25.40 3.01 0.46
C GLU A 49 -24.05 2.92 -0.28
N PHE A 50 -23.29 4.01 -0.28
CA PHE A 50 -22.02 4.13 -0.97
C PHE A 50 -20.83 3.86 -0.05
N VAL A 51 -19.83 3.17 -0.57
CA VAL A 51 -18.55 2.92 0.13
C VAL A 51 -17.87 4.25 0.50
N PHE A 52 -17.84 5.16 -0.48
CA PHE A 52 -17.34 6.52 -0.34
C PHE A 52 -18.52 7.49 -0.41
N ALA A 53 -19.14 7.76 0.74
CA ALA A 53 -20.25 8.68 0.87
C ALA A 53 -19.79 10.03 1.44
N ASN A 54 -20.50 11.11 1.07
CA ASN A 54 -20.44 12.35 1.82
C ASN A 54 -21.35 12.24 3.06
N ILE A 55 -20.77 12.34 4.26
CA ILE A 55 -21.45 12.18 5.56
C ILE A 55 -22.69 13.08 5.67
N GLY A 56 -22.61 14.32 5.17
CA GLY A 56 -23.71 15.29 5.29
C GLY A 56 -24.84 15.08 4.29
N SER A 57 -24.54 14.65 3.07
CA SER A 57 -25.53 14.61 1.97
C SER A 57 -25.98 13.21 1.58
N LYS A 58 -25.37 12.15 2.13
CA LYS A 58 -25.60 10.73 1.77
C LYS A 58 -25.43 10.41 0.27
N LYS A 59 -24.89 11.35 -0.50
CA LYS A 59 -24.58 11.23 -1.92
C LYS A 59 -23.21 10.58 -2.10
N PRO A 60 -22.94 9.98 -3.27
CA PRO A 60 -21.59 9.50 -3.60
C PRO A 60 -20.59 10.67 -3.52
N LEU A 61 -19.37 10.36 -3.07
CA LEU A 61 -18.30 11.33 -2.99
C LEU A 61 -18.03 11.94 -4.38
N SER A 62 -17.99 13.27 -4.47
CA SER A 62 -17.67 13.95 -5.72
C SER A 62 -16.21 13.79 -6.10
N GLU A 63 -15.90 13.84 -7.40
CA GLU A 63 -14.53 13.75 -7.91
C GLU A 63 -13.62 14.81 -7.28
N GLY A 64 -14.11 16.06 -7.17
CA GLY A 64 -13.36 17.15 -6.56
C GLY A 64 -13.05 16.93 -5.07
N ALA A 65 -13.94 16.25 -4.33
CA ALA A 65 -13.70 15.90 -2.94
C ALA A 65 -12.63 14.81 -2.81
N ALA A 66 -12.69 13.77 -3.65
CA ALA A 66 -11.66 12.73 -3.72
C ALA A 66 -10.29 13.32 -4.07
N ARG A 67 -10.24 14.21 -5.07
CA ARG A 67 -9.01 14.93 -5.46
C ARG A 67 -8.45 15.74 -4.31
N LYS A 68 -9.26 16.53 -3.60
CA LYS A 68 -8.80 17.29 -2.42
C LYS A 68 -8.27 16.38 -1.31
N ALA A 69 -8.88 15.23 -1.07
CA ALA A 69 -8.40 14.25 -0.09
C ALA A 69 -7.03 13.70 -0.48
N LEU A 70 -6.84 13.29 -1.73
CA LEU A 70 -5.55 12.81 -2.24
C LEU A 70 -4.46 13.89 -2.20
N ALA A 71 -4.82 15.15 -2.46
CA ALA A 71 -3.90 16.28 -2.36
C ALA A 71 -3.43 16.51 -0.92
N ARG A 72 -4.34 16.41 0.07
CA ARG A 72 -4.01 16.50 1.50
C ARG A 72 -3.09 15.37 1.97
N LEU A 73 -3.26 14.18 1.41
CA LEU A 73 -2.38 13.03 1.66
C LEU A 73 -1.02 13.14 0.94
N GLY A 74 -0.81 14.18 0.11
CA GLY A 74 0.44 14.39 -0.62
C GLY A 74 0.60 13.53 -1.88
N PHE A 75 -0.47 12.87 -2.36
CA PHE A 75 -0.43 12.04 -3.56
C PHE A 75 -0.61 12.82 -4.87
N LEU A 76 -1.13 14.04 -4.81
CA LEU A 76 -1.31 14.90 -5.99
C LEU A 76 -0.29 16.05 -5.97
N SER A 77 0.71 15.95 -6.84
CA SER A 77 1.79 16.90 -7.03
C SER A 77 1.36 18.10 -7.90
N GLY A 78 0.38 18.88 -7.41
CA GLY A 78 -0.10 20.10 -8.08
C GLY A 78 0.22 21.41 -7.37
N ALA A 79 0.78 21.37 -6.15
CA ALA A 79 1.12 22.59 -5.41
C ALA A 79 2.61 22.77 -5.13
N GLN A 80 3.40 21.70 -4.89
CA GLN A 80 4.87 21.67 -5.05
C GLN A 80 5.30 20.20 -5.21
N GLY A 81 6.01 19.94 -6.30
CA GLY A 81 6.41 18.60 -6.73
C GLY A 81 7.41 17.94 -5.80
N ARG A 82 6.92 17.22 -4.78
CA ARG A 82 7.68 16.11 -4.20
C ARG A 82 7.21 14.81 -4.88
N PRO A 83 8.07 14.12 -5.64
CA PRO A 83 7.68 12.87 -6.28
C PRO A 83 7.38 11.83 -5.19
N VAL A 84 6.18 11.25 -5.25
CA VAL A 84 5.91 10.00 -4.55
C VAL A 84 6.88 8.96 -5.12
N ARG A 85 7.81 8.51 -4.28
CA ARG A 85 8.82 7.52 -4.69
C ARG A 85 8.11 6.17 -4.88
N TYR A 86 7.63 5.91 -6.09
CA TYR A 86 7.37 4.54 -6.50
C TYR A 86 8.69 3.77 -6.43
N GLY A 87 8.75 2.80 -5.51
CA GLY A 87 9.72 1.71 -5.46
C GLY A 87 11.18 2.06 -5.75
N ARG A 88 11.92 2.57 -4.76
CA ARG A 88 13.35 2.27 -4.72
C ARG A 88 13.48 0.81 -4.28
N ILE A 89 13.49 -0.11 -5.24
CA ILE A 89 14.18 -1.39 -5.05
C ILE A 89 15.64 -0.97 -4.82
N LEU A 90 16.08 -0.97 -3.57
CA LEU A 90 17.50 -0.88 -3.27
C LEU A 90 18.14 -2.05 -4.02
N PRO A 91 19.12 -1.82 -4.93
CA PRO A 91 19.96 -2.93 -5.31
C PRO A 91 20.55 -3.48 -4.02
N ALA A 92 20.33 -4.77 -3.77
CA ALA A 92 21.00 -5.49 -2.70
C ALA A 92 22.49 -5.15 -2.83
N ARG A 93 23.04 -4.45 -1.83
CA ARG A 93 24.47 -4.14 -1.80
C ARG A 93 25.20 -5.47 -1.71
N HIS A 94 25.63 -5.98 -2.86
CA HIS A 94 26.70 -6.95 -2.95
C HIS A 94 27.90 -6.37 -2.20
N GLY A 95 28.49 -7.21 -1.35
CA GLY A 95 29.12 -6.76 -0.12
C GLY A 95 30.49 -6.10 -0.25
N ARG A 96 30.92 -5.59 0.91
CA ARG A 96 32.29 -5.67 1.37
C ARG A 96 32.27 -5.92 2.86
N HIS A 97 32.68 -7.11 3.23
CA HIS A 97 33.09 -7.49 4.57
C HIS A 97 34.57 -7.08 4.70
N PRO A 98 34.97 -6.14 5.57
CA PRO A 98 36.36 -6.09 6.00
C PRO A 98 36.57 -7.25 6.97
N ALA A 99 37.16 -8.33 6.45
CA ALA A 99 37.72 -9.40 7.24
C ALA A 99 38.99 -8.90 7.94
N GLU A 100 38.83 -8.24 9.09
CA GLU A 100 39.92 -7.96 10.03
C GLU A 100 39.55 -8.52 11.40
N ALA A 101 39.32 -9.82 11.44
CA ALA A 101 39.33 -10.61 12.66
C ALA A 101 39.90 -11.99 12.32
N CYS A 102 41.11 -11.98 11.74
CA CYS A 102 41.92 -13.17 11.51
C CYS A 102 42.51 -13.60 12.87
N CYS A 103 41.67 -14.19 13.71
CA CYS A 103 42.16 -15.03 14.79
C CYS A 103 42.75 -16.31 14.17
N LEU A 104 43.96 -16.65 14.64
CA LEU A 104 44.67 -17.95 14.55
C LEU A 104 45.86 -18.03 13.56
N GLY A 105 46.99 -17.48 14.00
CA GLY A 105 48.33 -17.95 13.66
C GLY A 105 48.95 -18.70 14.85
N ARG A 106 49.16 -19.99 14.65
CA ARG A 106 49.75 -21.00 15.54
C ARG A 106 51.17 -20.70 16.08
N LEU A 107 51.39 -21.14 17.32
CA LEU A 107 52.54 -21.92 17.84
C LEU A 107 53.96 -21.29 17.82
N GLY A 108 54.58 -21.18 19.01
CA GLY A 108 56.03 -21.08 19.18
C GLY A 108 56.49 -20.73 20.60
N ARG A 109 57.15 -21.69 21.26
CA ARG A 109 57.63 -21.79 22.66
C ARG A 109 58.35 -20.58 23.31
N PRO A 110 58.43 -20.56 24.67
CA PRO A 110 59.21 -19.59 25.43
C PRO A 110 60.68 -20.02 25.58
N PRO A 111 61.59 -19.05 25.78
CA PRO A 111 62.73 -19.22 26.69
C PRO A 111 62.84 -17.97 27.59
N THR A 112 63.47 -17.88 28.76
CA THR A 112 64.13 -18.72 29.77
C THR A 112 64.46 -17.71 30.89
N LYS A 113 64.57 -18.16 32.14
CA LYS A 113 64.99 -17.39 33.32
C LYS A 113 66.19 -16.46 33.05
N ALA A 114 66.30 -15.34 33.79
CA ALA A 114 67.46 -15.08 34.67
C ALA A 114 67.35 -13.73 35.39
N VAL A 115 67.59 -13.79 36.71
CA VAL A 115 68.06 -12.76 37.66
C VAL A 115 67.11 -11.62 38.02
#